data_AF-A0A7G1GCL4-F1
#
_entry.id   AF-A0A7G1GCL4-F1
#
_cell.length_a   1.000
_cell.length_b   1.000
_cell.length_c   1.000
_cell.angle_alpha   90.00
_cell.angle_beta   90.00
_cell.angle_gamma   90.00
#
_symmetry.space_group_name_H-M   'P 1'
#
loop_
_entity.id
_entity.type
_entity.pdbx_description
1 polymer ?
#
loop_
_entity_poly.entity_id
_entity_poly.type
_entity_poly.pdbx_seq_one_letter_code
_entity_poly.pdbx_strand_id
1 'polypeptide(L)'
;MFKIKNNLLFFRIVLFIVLGFFLITNNQKVIGMNKDIASTSNNNQNINNYSIEENIINLKYKIRENAIEKINIEREIQQLSNNNPRKNNLLVLKQNLENLIHNQKEQLKTYQMLLKTLNDENN
;
A
#
# COMPACT_ATOMS: atom_id res chain seq x y z
N MET A 1 39.88 -18.97 -5.44
CA MET A 1 39.22 -18.66 -4.16
C MET A 1 38.59 -17.26 -4.25
N PHE A 2 37.39 -17.16 -4.85
CA PHE A 2 36.72 -15.88 -5.09
C PHE A 2 35.89 -15.48 -3.86
N LYS A 3 36.17 -14.28 -3.35
CA LYS A 3 35.59 -13.70 -2.14
C LYS A 3 34.12 -13.32 -2.39
N ILE A 4 33.20 -14.02 -1.74
CA ILE A 4 31.77 -13.69 -1.69
C ILE A 4 31.59 -12.57 -0.66
N LYS A 5 31.86 -11.32 -1.03
CA LYS A 5 31.58 -10.14 -0.18
C LYS A 5 30.45 -9.25 -0.71
N ASN A 6 29.90 -9.56 -1.88
CA ASN A 6 28.88 -8.71 -2.54
C ASN A 6 27.45 -9.29 -2.58
N ASN A 7 27.22 -10.50 -2.04
CA ASN A 7 25.90 -11.15 -2.14
C ASN A 7 24.80 -10.47 -1.31
N LEU A 8 25.14 -9.76 -0.24
CA LEU A 8 24.12 -9.18 0.65
C LEU A 8 23.34 -8.03 -0.03
N LEU A 9 24.04 -7.25 -0.86
CA LEU A 9 23.47 -6.09 -1.56
C LEU A 9 22.61 -6.55 -2.74
N PHE A 10 23.07 -7.59 -3.45
CA PHE A 10 22.29 -8.24 -4.50
C PHE A 10 21.00 -8.89 -3.96
N PHE A 11 21.09 -9.57 -2.80
CA PHE A 11 19.91 -10.17 -2.17
C PHE A 11 18.86 -9.14 -1.76
N ARG A 12 19.30 -7.95 -1.28
CA ARG A 12 18.39 -6.84 -0.96
C ARG A 12 17.68 -6.32 -2.20
N ILE A 13 18.41 -6.10 -3.30
CA ILE A 13 17.82 -5.59 -4.55
C ILE A 13 16.80 -6.59 -5.12
N VAL A 14 17.15 -7.88 -5.15
CA VAL A 14 16.23 -8.94 -5.60
C VAL A 14 14.98 -9.00 -4.71
N LEU A 15 15.15 -8.88 -3.39
CA LEU A 15 14.02 -8.89 -2.46
C LEU A 15 13.06 -7.71 -2.70
N PHE A 16 13.59 -6.51 -2.95
CA PHE A 16 12.77 -5.34 -3.26
C PHE A 16 12.04 -5.45 -4.62
N ILE A 17 12.71 -6.01 -5.64
CA ILE A 17 12.08 -6.24 -6.95
C ILE A 17 10.96 -7.27 -6.84
N VAL A 18 11.19 -8.38 -6.11
CA VAL A 18 10.17 -9.42 -5.91
C VAL A 18 9.01 -8.91 -5.07
N LEU A 19 9.25 -8.12 -4.02
CA LEU A 19 8.17 -7.48 -3.25
C LEU A 19 7.38 -6.49 -4.12
N GLY A 20 8.06 -5.69 -4.93
CA GLY A 20 7.43 -4.75 -5.86
C GLY A 20 6.54 -5.45 -6.88
N PHE A 21 7.04 -6.52 -7.51
CA PHE A 21 6.26 -7.32 -8.44
C PHE A 21 5.10 -8.07 -7.76
N PHE A 22 5.29 -8.59 -6.56
CA PHE A 22 4.23 -9.25 -5.79
C PHE A 22 3.09 -8.29 -5.44
N LEU A 23 3.40 -7.02 -5.15
CA LEU A 23 2.39 -5.99 -4.93
C LEU A 23 1.66 -5.59 -6.23
N ILE A 24 2.32 -5.65 -7.39
CA ILE A 24 1.68 -5.37 -8.69
C ILE A 24 0.78 -6.54 -9.12
N THR A 25 1.24 -7.79 -9.01
CA THR A 25 0.50 -8.97 -9.50
C THR A 25 -0.69 -9.35 -8.64
N ASN A 26 -0.66 -9.13 -7.32
CA ASN A 26 -1.83 -9.37 -6.46
C ASN A 26 -2.94 -8.33 -6.64
N ASN A 27 -2.63 -7.15 -7.19
CA ASN A 27 -3.63 -6.14 -7.53
C ASN A 27 -4.21 -6.32 -8.95
N GLN A 28 -3.64 -7.18 -9.79
CA GLN A 28 -4.11 -7.45 -11.16
C GLN A 28 -5.04 -8.66 -11.29
N LYS A 29 -5.55 -9.21 -10.18
CA LYS A 29 -6.35 -10.43 -10.20
C LYS A 29 -7.82 -10.24 -10.62
N VAL A 30 -8.12 -9.38 -11.61
CA VAL A 30 -9.37 -9.41 -12.40
C VAL A 30 -9.15 -8.77 -13.78
N ILE A 31 -8.27 -9.31 -14.62
CA ILE A 31 -8.34 -9.04 -16.07
C ILE A 31 -8.55 -10.37 -16.78
N GLY A 32 -9.79 -10.85 -16.70
CA GLY A 32 -10.29 -11.82 -17.66
C GLY A 32 -10.43 -11.12 -19.00
N MET A 33 -9.45 -11.31 -19.89
CA MET A 33 -9.51 -10.83 -21.27
C MET A 33 -10.69 -11.50 -21.97
N ASN A 34 -11.79 -10.76 -22.18
CA ASN A 34 -12.74 -11.12 -23.22
C ASN A 34 -12.16 -10.66 -24.56
N LYS A 35 -11.90 -11.60 -25.47
CA LYS A 35 -11.09 -11.42 -26.68
C LYS A 35 -11.85 -10.73 -27.83
N ASP A 36 -13.06 -10.23 -27.59
CA ASP A 36 -13.98 -9.80 -28.65
C ASP A 36 -14.43 -8.34 -28.59
N ILE A 37 -13.58 -7.40 -28.12
CA ILE A 37 -13.88 -5.96 -28.24
C ILE A 37 -12.82 -5.30 -29.12
N ALA A 38 -12.86 -5.66 -30.41
CA ALA A 38 -12.33 -4.85 -31.48
C ALA A 38 -13.36 -3.78 -31.86
N SER A 39 -13.37 -2.68 -31.10
CA SER A 39 -13.81 -1.37 -31.59
C SER A 39 -13.27 -0.28 -30.67
N THR A 40 -12.35 0.50 -31.21
CA THR A 40 -11.69 1.63 -30.58
C THR A 40 -12.74 2.58 -29.99
N SER A 41 -12.83 2.63 -28.65
CA SER A 41 -13.64 3.58 -27.92
C SER A 41 -12.80 4.20 -26.80
N ASN A 42 -12.75 5.53 -26.77
CA ASN A 42 -12.09 6.33 -25.73
C ASN A 42 -12.71 6.13 -24.32
N ASN A 43 -13.65 5.20 -24.14
CA ASN A 43 -14.24 4.86 -22.85
C ASN A 43 -13.28 4.14 -21.88
N ASN A 44 -12.06 3.79 -22.29
CA ASN A 44 -11.09 3.11 -21.44
C ASN A 44 -10.63 3.98 -20.24
N GLN A 45 -10.65 5.31 -20.37
CA GLN A 45 -10.36 6.24 -19.26
C GLN A 45 -11.45 6.22 -18.18
N ASN A 46 -12.72 6.03 -18.56
CA ASN A 46 -13.83 5.97 -17.60
C ASN A 46 -13.68 4.75 -16.67
N ILE A 47 -13.28 3.60 -17.24
CA ILE A 47 -12.99 2.36 -16.48
C ILE A 47 -11.79 2.56 -15.53
N ASN A 48 -10.74 3.25 -15.99
CA ASN A 48 -9.57 3.55 -15.15
C ASN A 48 -9.91 4.50 -13.98
N ASN A 49 -10.78 5.49 -14.20
CA ASN A 49 -11.21 6.42 -13.16
C ASN A 49 -12.02 5.70 -12.06
N TYR A 50 -12.96 4.82 -12.42
CA TYR A 50 -13.69 3.98 -11.44
C TYR A 50 -12.73 3.14 -10.59
N SER A 51 -11.70 2.56 -11.21
CA SER A 51 -10.67 1.80 -10.48
C SER A 51 -9.86 2.67 -9.51
N ILE A 52 -9.55 3.92 -9.86
CA ILE A 52 -8.81 4.85 -8.98
C ILE A 52 -9.70 5.30 -7.80
N GLU A 53 -10.98 5.58 -8.04
CA GLU A 53 -11.93 5.96 -6.97
C GLU A 53 -12.12 4.83 -5.95
N GLU A 54 -12.25 3.58 -6.41
CA GLU A 54 -12.31 2.41 -5.52
C GLU A 54 -11.03 2.26 -4.69
N ASN A 55 -9.86 2.46 -5.30
CA ASN A 55 -8.57 2.43 -4.60
C ASN A 55 -8.47 3.52 -3.53
N ILE A 56 -8.98 4.73 -3.80
CA ILE A 56 -9.07 5.83 -2.84
C ILE A 56 -9.97 5.45 -1.66
N ILE A 57 -11.15 4.87 -1.92
CA ILE A 57 -12.09 4.44 -0.87
C ILE A 57 -11.45 3.36 0.01
N ASN A 58 -10.84 2.35 -0.60
CA ASN A 58 -10.17 1.26 0.11
C ASN A 58 -9.02 1.77 0.99
N LEU A 59 -8.20 2.71 0.47
CA LEU A 59 -7.13 3.32 1.26
C LEU A 59 -7.66 4.12 2.44
N LYS A 60 -8.72 4.91 2.26
CA LYS A 60 -9.36 5.64 3.37
C LYS A 60 -9.86 4.69 4.45
N TYR A 61 -10.43 3.55 4.07
CA TYR A 61 -10.87 2.53 5.01
C TYR A 61 -9.69 1.94 5.79
N LYS A 62 -8.63 1.49 5.09
CA LYS A 62 -7.42 0.93 5.72
C LYS A 62 -6.72 1.91 6.67
N ILE A 63 -6.66 3.19 6.31
CA ILE A 63 -6.09 4.23 7.19
C ILE A 63 -6.88 4.33 8.51
N ARG A 64 -8.21 4.25 8.44
CA ARG A 64 -9.07 4.30 9.63
C ARG A 64 -8.91 3.06 10.50
N GLU A 65 -8.92 1.88 9.90
CA GLU A 65 -8.69 0.60 10.59
C GLU A 65 -7.35 0.62 11.35
N ASN A 66 -6.26 0.97 10.67
CA ASN A 66 -4.93 1.05 11.27
C ASN A 66 -4.85 2.10 12.39
N ALA A 67 -5.59 3.22 12.27
CA ALA A 67 -5.65 4.23 13.31
C ALA A 67 -6.39 3.73 14.56
N ILE A 68 -7.45 2.94 14.40
CA ILE A 68 -8.16 2.29 15.51
C ILE A 68 -7.24 1.26 16.18
N GLU A 69 -6.55 0.44 15.40
CA GLU A 69 -5.60 -0.55 15.92
C GLU A 69 -4.48 0.12 16.74
N LYS A 70 -3.93 1.23 16.22
CA LYS A 70 -2.94 2.04 16.94
C LYS A 70 -3.46 2.51 18.29
N ILE A 71 -4.69 3.04 18.36
CA ILE A 71 -5.31 3.51 19.61
C ILE A 71 -5.47 2.34 20.59
N ASN A 72 -5.85 1.16 20.11
CA ASN A 72 -6.00 -0.02 20.96
C ASN A 72 -4.66 -0.47 21.55
N ILE A 73 -3.60 -0.47 20.74
CA ILE A 73 -2.23 -0.77 21.20
C ILE A 73 -1.74 0.28 22.20
N GLU A 74 -2.01 1.57 21.97
CA GLU A 74 -1.68 2.63 22.94
C GLU A 74 -2.36 2.40 24.29
N ARG A 75 -3.64 2.03 24.27
CA ARG A 75 -4.39 1.69 25.48
C ARG A 75 -3.80 0.48 26.20
N GLU A 76 -3.42 -0.56 25.45
CA GLU A 76 -2.78 -1.75 26.02
C GLU A 76 -1.42 -1.42 26.66
N ILE A 77 -0.59 -0.62 25.99
CA ILE A 77 0.72 -0.16 26.52
C ILE A 77 0.56 0.60 27.84
N GLN A 78 -0.48 1.43 27.97
CA GLN A 78 -0.76 2.20 29.19
C GLN A 78 -1.19 1.30 30.35
N GLN A 79 -1.87 0.19 30.07
CA GLN A 79 -2.31 -0.78 31.08
C GLN A 79 -1.19 -1.73 31.51
N LEU A 80 -0.15 -1.88 30.70
CA LEU A 80 0.99 -2.76 31.00
C LEU A 80 2.00 -2.10 31.94
N SER A 81 2.41 -2.87 32.96
CA SER A 81 3.56 -2.53 33.81
C SER A 81 4.81 -2.29 32.98
N ASN A 82 5.66 -1.36 33.41
CA ASN A 82 6.90 -1.00 32.72
C ASN A 82 7.86 -2.19 32.55
N ASN A 83 7.79 -3.17 33.45
CA ASN A 83 8.65 -4.35 33.41
C ASN A 83 8.07 -5.48 32.54
N ASN A 84 6.91 -5.27 31.91
CA ASN A 84 6.29 -6.29 31.07
C ASN A 84 7.07 -6.43 29.75
N PRO A 85 7.59 -7.62 29.41
CA PRO A 85 8.38 -7.83 28.20
C PRO A 85 7.60 -7.57 26.91
N ARG A 86 6.26 -7.66 26.93
CA ARG A 86 5.42 -7.36 25.76
C ARG A 86 5.35 -5.87 25.44
N LYS A 87 5.63 -4.99 26.41
CA LYS A 87 5.50 -3.53 26.26
C LYS A 87 6.42 -2.99 25.16
N ASN A 88 7.64 -3.50 25.06
CA ASN A 88 8.58 -3.12 24.01
C ASN A 88 8.10 -3.55 22.61
N ASN A 89 7.55 -4.76 22.48
CA ASN A 89 7.00 -5.23 21.21
C ASN A 89 5.81 -4.39 20.76
N LEU A 90 4.93 -4.01 21.69
CA LEU A 90 3.79 -3.13 21.39
C LEU A 90 4.23 -1.72 21.02
N LEU A 91 5.28 -1.18 21.65
CA LEU A 91 5.86 0.11 21.25
C LEU A 91 6.40 0.09 19.83
N VAL A 92 7.11 -0.99 19.44
CA VAL A 92 7.57 -1.19 18.06
C VAL A 92 6.40 -1.33 17.09
N LEU A 93 5.37 -2.10 17.46
CA LEU A 93 4.18 -2.28 16.64
C LEU A 93 3.44 -0.94 16.42
N LYS A 94 3.32 -0.11 17.46
CA LYS A 94 2.78 1.25 17.35
C LYS A 94 3.57 2.09 16.35
N GLN A 95 4.90 2.08 16.43
CA GLN A 95 5.75 2.84 15.49
C GLN A 95 5.58 2.35 14.04
N ASN A 96 5.46 1.03 13.84
CA ASN A 96 5.20 0.46 12.53
C ASN A 96 3.84 0.89 11.98
N LEU A 97 2.81 0.93 12.82
CA LEU A 97 1.48 1.45 12.44
C LEU A 97 1.52 2.94 12.09
N GLU A 98 2.28 3.74 12.81
CA GLU A 98 2.48 5.16 12.48
C GLU A 98 3.09 5.34 11.09
N ASN A 99 4.15 4.58 10.79
CA ASN A 99 4.79 4.59 9.48
C ASN A 99 3.86 4.08 8.37
N LEU A 100 3.10 3.02 8.64
CA LEU A 100 2.14 2.47 7.69
C LEU A 100 1.04 3.49 7.35
N ILE A 101 0.44 4.13 8.37
CA ILE A 101 -0.57 5.17 8.19
C ILE A 101 0.00 6.36 7.41
N HIS A 102 1.23 6.78 7.71
CA HIS A 102 1.91 7.84 6.97
C HIS A 102 2.04 7.48 5.48
N ASN A 103 2.56 6.30 5.17
CA ASN A 103 2.72 5.84 3.79
C ASN A 103 1.37 5.73 3.05
N GLN A 104 0.33 5.24 3.71
CA GLN A 104 -1.02 5.16 3.14
C GLN A 104 -1.61 6.55 2.85
N LYS A 105 -1.33 7.55 3.70
CA LYS A 105 -1.74 8.94 3.45
C LYS A 105 -1.02 9.54 2.23
N GLU A 106 0.27 9.26 2.06
CA GLU A 106 0.99 9.69 0.86
C GLU A 106 0.47 9.00 -0.40
N GLN A 107 0.18 7.70 -0.34
CA GLN A 107 -0.47 6.97 -1.44
C GLN A 107 -1.84 7.57 -1.79
N LEU A 108 -2.64 7.91 -0.78
CA LEU A 108 -3.94 8.54 -0.99
C LEU A 108 -3.81 9.89 -1.73
N LYS A 109 -2.82 10.73 -1.37
CA LYS A 109 -2.55 11.99 -2.08
C LYS A 109 -2.18 11.73 -3.54
N THR A 110 -1.35 10.72 -3.81
CA THR A 110 -0.95 10.35 -5.17
C THR A 110 -2.15 9.94 -6.02
N TYR A 111 -3.04 9.08 -5.49
CA TYR A 111 -4.25 8.68 -6.22
C TYR A 111 -5.21 9.85 -6.46
N GLN A 112 -5.35 10.76 -5.49
CA GLN A 112 -6.15 11.97 -5.65
C GLN A 112 -5.58 12.90 -6.74
N MET A 113 -4.25 13.05 -6.78
CA MET A 113 -3.58 13.85 -7.81
C MET A 113 -3.75 13.22 -9.19
N LEU A 114 -3.56 11.91 -9.31
CA LEU A 114 -3.76 11.17 -10.56
C LEU A 114 -5.19 11.32 -11.08
N LEU A 115 -6.19 11.12 -10.22
CA LEU A 115 -7.60 11.28 -10.60
C LEU A 115 -7.90 12.71 -11.05
N LYS A 116 -7.34 13.72 -10.36
CA LYS A 116 -7.49 15.12 -10.75
C LYS A 116 -6.89 15.39 -12.14
N THR A 117 -5.65 14.97 -12.38
CA THR A 117 -4.99 15.14 -13.68
C THR A 117 -5.76 14.47 -14.81
N LEU A 118 -6.24 13.24 -14.59
CA LEU A 118 -7.05 12.52 -15.59
C LEU A 118 -8.39 13.21 -15.88
N ASN A 119 -8.99 13.91 -14.90
CA ASN A 119 -10.21 14.67 -15.11
C ASN A 119 -9.96 16.03 -15.76
N ASP A 120 -8.84 16.69 -15.45
CA ASP A 120 -8.45 17.98 -16.04
C ASP A 120 -8.00 17.83 -17.50
N GLU A 121 -7.38 16.71 -17.88
CA GLU A 121 -7.01 16.38 -19.27
C GLU A 121 -8.20 15.95 -20.15
N ASN A 122 -9.34 15.60 -19.53
CA ASN A 122 -10.56 15.16 -20.22
C ASN A 122 -11.59 16.28 -20.43
N ASN A 123 -11.37 17.49 -19.89
CA ASN A 123 -12.20 18.69 -20.08
C ASN A 123 -11.52 19.69 -21.03
#